data_AF-A0AAV4Y0U5-F1
#
_entry.id   AF-A0AAV4Y0U5-F1
#
_cell.length_a   1.000
_cell.length_b   1.000
_cell.length_c   1.000
_cell.angle_alpha   90.00
_cell.angle_beta   90.00
_cell.angle_gamma   90.00
#
_symmetry.space_group_name_H-M   'P 1'
#
loop_
_entity.id
_entity.type
_entity.pdbx_description
1 polymer ?
#
loop_
_entity_poly.entity_id
_entity_poly.type
_entity_poly.pdbx_seq_one_letter_code
_entity_poly.pdbx_strand_id
1 'polypeptide(L)'
;MMDTWTKQMNYPLHNQRDQNNTHYVWQIPITYYTADNNQVSQLFLNSSDKVQVTLPNSKWIKFNVNFTGYYLVFSPSDRLNLMHEAFALSWAGHLDYKVPLNLTKYLWKERYHGVWTVVLKELKQMRWLLRGDKEMDRIILELVRSLSRELYKEYSWKELEDFSERRLQKTIIKAACASENQDCLQTASRLLVIG
;
A
#
# COMPACT_ATOMS: atom_id res chain seq x y z
N MET A 1 -0.06 -7.70 -29.40
CA MET A 1 0.44 -7.23 -28.09
C MET A 1 -0.09 -5.85 -27.75
N MET A 2 0.29 -4.77 -28.45
CA MET A 2 -0.14 -3.42 -28.05
C MET A 2 -1.65 -3.18 -28.15
N ASP A 3 -2.35 -3.86 -29.06
CA ASP A 3 -3.80 -3.76 -29.20
C ASP A 3 -4.58 -4.11 -27.92
N THR A 4 -4.10 -5.07 -27.11
CA THR A 4 -4.74 -5.38 -25.83
C THR A 4 -4.59 -4.24 -24.84
N TRP A 5 -3.54 -3.42 -24.97
CA TRP A 5 -3.23 -2.30 -24.08
C TRP A 5 -3.82 -0.96 -24.50
N THR A 6 -4.23 -0.82 -25.76
CA THR A 6 -4.75 0.45 -26.29
C THR A 6 -6.24 0.42 -26.58
N LYS A 7 -6.85 -0.76 -26.74
CA LYS A 7 -8.27 -0.92 -27.12
C LYS A 7 -9.16 -1.40 -25.97
N GLN A 8 -8.59 -1.69 -24.80
CA GLN A 8 -9.30 -2.13 -23.60
C GLN A 8 -9.08 -1.09 -22.48
N MET A 9 -10.13 -0.77 -21.74
CA MET A 9 -10.02 0.16 -20.59
C MET A 9 -9.50 -0.59 -19.35
N ASN A 10 -8.78 0.10 -18.47
CA ASN A 10 -8.16 -0.42 -17.24
C ASN A 10 -6.87 -1.26 -17.43
N TYR A 11 -6.40 -1.90 -16.36
CA TYR A 11 -5.20 -2.74 -16.32
C TYR A 11 -5.49 -4.07 -15.64
N PRO A 12 -4.75 -5.15 -15.98
CA PRO A 12 -4.94 -6.45 -15.37
C PRO A 12 -4.52 -6.46 -13.89
N LEU A 13 -5.44 -6.84 -13.01
CA LEU A 13 -5.20 -7.12 -11.60
C LEU A 13 -5.29 -8.63 -11.36
N HIS A 14 -4.34 -9.21 -10.64
CA HIS A 14 -4.48 -10.59 -10.20
C HIS A 14 -5.68 -10.70 -9.23
N ASN A 15 -6.67 -11.52 -9.59
CA ASN A 15 -7.76 -11.99 -8.71
C ASN A 15 -8.98 -11.07 -8.50
N GLN A 16 -9.42 -10.28 -9.50
CA GLN A 16 -10.76 -9.67 -9.50
C GLN A 16 -11.69 -10.28 -10.54
N ARG A 17 -12.93 -10.58 -10.14
CA ARG A 17 -14.05 -10.88 -11.05
C ARG A 17 -14.71 -9.55 -11.41
N ASP A 18 -14.75 -9.23 -12.69
CA ASP A 18 -15.55 -8.11 -13.20
C ASP A 18 -17.06 -8.42 -13.08
N GLN A 19 -17.83 -7.42 -12.68
CA GLN A 19 -19.30 -7.51 -12.57
C GLN A 19 -20.01 -7.39 -13.92
N ASN A 20 -19.31 -6.88 -14.94
CA ASN A 20 -19.77 -6.87 -16.32
C ASN A 20 -19.05 -7.99 -17.07
N ASN A 21 -19.82 -8.89 -17.67
CA ASN A 21 -19.39 -10.15 -18.30
C ASN A 21 -18.52 -9.96 -19.57
N THR A 22 -17.46 -9.13 -19.49
CA THR A 22 -16.49 -8.87 -20.55
C THR A 22 -15.19 -9.59 -20.22
N HIS A 23 -14.87 -10.63 -20.98
CA HIS A 23 -13.63 -11.38 -20.85
C HIS A 23 -12.46 -10.59 -21.46
N TYR A 24 -11.82 -9.74 -20.66
CA TYR A 24 -10.58 -9.07 -21.07
C TYR A 24 -9.41 -10.06 -21.06
N VAL A 25 -8.72 -10.20 -22.21
CA VAL A 25 -7.48 -10.97 -22.31
C VAL A 25 -6.33 -9.99 -22.54
N TRP A 26 -5.33 -10.06 -21.67
CA TRP A 26 -4.14 -9.21 -21.76
C TRP A 26 -2.93 -10.06 -22.10
N GLN A 27 -2.12 -9.57 -23.04
CA GLN A 27 -0.78 -10.09 -23.28
C GLN A 27 0.19 -9.37 -22.34
N ILE A 28 0.49 -9.99 -21.20
CA ILE A 28 1.27 -9.36 -20.11
C ILE A 28 2.71 -9.87 -20.13
N PRO A 29 3.70 -9.02 -20.47
CA PRO A 29 5.11 -9.33 -20.29
C PRO A 29 5.47 -9.26 -18.80
N ILE A 30 5.41 -10.40 -18.11
CA ILE A 30 5.80 -10.48 -16.71
C ILE A 30 7.31 -10.60 -16.62
N THR A 31 7.93 -9.70 -15.86
CA THR A 31 9.37 -9.74 -15.55
C THR A 31 9.56 -10.18 -14.11
N TYR A 32 10.58 -10.99 -13.84
CA TYR A 32 10.92 -11.40 -12.48
C TYR A 32 12.41 -11.67 -12.28
N TYR A 33 12.87 -11.60 -11.03
CA TYR A 33 14.14 -12.16 -10.59
C TYR A 33 13.95 -12.84 -9.23
N THR A 34 14.91 -13.63 -8.79
CA THR A 34 14.81 -14.44 -7.57
C THR A 34 15.92 -14.12 -6.58
N ALA A 35 15.80 -14.67 -5.37
CA ALA A 35 16.84 -14.55 -4.35
C ALA A 35 18.19 -15.11 -4.80
N ASP A 36 18.14 -16.19 -5.59
CA ASP A 36 19.32 -16.92 -6.03
C ASP A 36 19.85 -16.42 -7.38
N ASN A 37 19.04 -15.68 -8.16
CA ASN A 37 19.42 -15.14 -9.45
C ASN A 37 18.86 -13.73 -9.67
N ASN A 38 19.75 -12.73 -9.67
CA ASN A 38 19.42 -11.33 -9.95
C ASN A 38 19.24 -11.01 -11.44
N GLN A 39 19.46 -11.97 -12.35
CA GLN A 39 19.16 -11.75 -13.77
C GLN A 39 17.64 -11.69 -14.00
N VAL A 40 17.20 -10.65 -14.69
CA VAL A 40 15.79 -10.45 -15.01
C VAL A 40 15.36 -11.46 -16.07
N SER A 41 14.45 -12.33 -15.67
CA SER A 41 13.76 -13.26 -16.54
C SER A 41 12.41 -12.68 -16.99
N GLN A 42 11.91 -13.11 -18.14
CA GLN A 42 10.62 -12.69 -18.68
C GLN A 42 9.75 -13.90 -19.01
N LEU A 43 8.46 -13.80 -18.71
CA LEU A 43 7.42 -14.76 -19.11
C LEU A 43 6.23 -13.99 -19.66
N PHE A 44 5.53 -14.57 -20.63
CA PHE A 44 4.32 -13.95 -21.19
C PHE A 44 3.08 -14.66 -20.66
N LEU A 45 2.16 -13.90 -20.07
CA LEU A 45 0.81 -14.38 -19.79
C LEU A 45 -0.11 -13.99 -20.94
N ASN A 46 -0.92 -14.95 -21.40
CA ASN A 46 -1.92 -14.76 -22.43
C ASN A 46 -3.15 -15.63 -22.12
N SER A 47 -3.86 -15.27 -21.05
CA SER A 47 -5.10 -15.95 -20.64
C SER A 47 -5.96 -15.01 -19.80
N SER A 48 -7.28 -15.15 -19.89
CA SER A 48 -8.25 -14.53 -18.97
C SER A 48 -8.39 -15.30 -17.66
N ASP A 49 -7.88 -16.54 -17.60
CA ASP A 49 -8.02 -17.45 -16.47
C ASP A 49 -6.72 -17.63 -15.68
N LYS A 50 -6.81 -18.34 -14.55
CA LYS A 50 -5.64 -18.71 -13.73
C LYS A 50 -4.66 -19.53 -14.56
N VAL A 51 -3.45 -19.00 -14.74
CA VAL A 51 -2.32 -19.69 -15.38
C VAL A 51 -1.38 -20.22 -14.31
N GLN A 52 -1.04 -21.51 -14.38
CA GLN A 52 0.04 -22.07 -13.59
C GLN A 52 1.37 -21.87 -14.33
N VAL A 53 2.35 -21.31 -13.65
CA VAL A 53 3.70 -21.11 -14.19
C VAL A 53 4.68 -21.80 -13.27
N THR A 54 5.55 -22.64 -13.84
CA THR A 54 6.66 -23.27 -13.11
C THR A 54 7.77 -22.24 -12.93
N LEU A 55 8.08 -21.92 -11.69
CA LEU A 55 9.13 -20.98 -11.32
C LEU A 55 10.28 -21.70 -10.61
N PRO A 56 11.51 -21.19 -10.70
CA PRO A 56 12.63 -21.75 -9.94
C PRO A 56 12.34 -21.69 -8.44
N ASN A 57 12.70 -22.76 -7.74
CA ASN A 57 12.59 -22.82 -6.29
C ASN A 57 13.58 -21.83 -5.67
N SER A 58 13.06 -20.81 -4.99
CA SER A 58 13.82 -19.72 -4.39
C SER A 58 13.11 -19.18 -3.16
N LYS A 59 13.88 -18.62 -2.21
CA LYS A 59 13.35 -18.03 -0.98
C LYS A 59 12.32 -16.92 -1.23
N TRP A 60 12.53 -16.12 -2.27
CA TRP A 60 11.57 -15.11 -2.72
C TRP A 60 11.70 -14.89 -4.23
N ILE A 61 10.64 -14.31 -4.80
CA ILE A 61 10.56 -13.96 -6.22
C ILE A 61 10.00 -12.54 -6.30
N LYS A 62 10.68 -11.66 -7.07
CA LYS A 62 10.23 -10.29 -7.31
C LYS A 62 9.68 -10.15 -8.71
N PHE A 63 8.36 -10.03 -8.83
CA PHE A 63 7.68 -9.72 -10.09
C PHE A 63 7.61 -8.22 -10.41
N ASN A 64 7.38 -7.88 -11.68
CA ASN A 64 7.33 -6.51 -12.19
C ASN A 64 8.59 -5.73 -11.81
N VAL A 65 9.74 -6.17 -12.33
CA VAL A 65 11.05 -5.60 -12.02
C VAL A 65 11.07 -4.13 -12.46
N ASN A 66 11.55 -3.24 -11.59
CA ASN A 66 11.58 -1.80 -11.81
C ASN A 66 10.22 -1.13 -12.12
N PHE A 67 9.09 -1.82 -11.90
CA PHE A 67 7.74 -1.30 -12.19
C PHE A 67 7.55 -0.91 -13.67
N THR A 68 8.23 -1.57 -14.60
CA THR A 68 8.12 -1.27 -16.04
C THR A 68 6.86 -1.84 -16.68
N GLY A 69 6.24 -2.84 -16.07
CA GLY A 69 4.98 -3.42 -16.51
C GLY A 69 3.77 -2.68 -15.94
N TYR A 70 2.77 -2.43 -16.77
CA TYR A 70 1.50 -1.80 -16.36
C TYR A 70 0.52 -2.81 -15.75
N TYR A 71 0.93 -3.47 -14.67
CA TYR A 71 0.12 -4.43 -13.92
C TYR A 71 0.52 -4.45 -12.44
N LEU A 72 -0.44 -4.76 -11.57
CA LEU A 72 -0.19 -4.91 -10.13
C LEU A 72 0.02 -6.39 -9.78
N VAL A 73 1.06 -6.65 -8.99
CA VAL A 73 1.39 -7.99 -8.49
C VAL A 73 0.55 -8.35 -7.26
N PHE A 74 0.32 -7.38 -6.37
CA PHE A 74 -0.47 -7.55 -5.16
C PHE A 74 -1.74 -6.72 -5.21
N SER A 75 -2.88 -7.36 -4.98
CA SER A 75 -4.16 -6.68 -4.78
C SER A 75 -4.13 -5.81 -3.50
N PRO A 76 -5.05 -4.86 -3.33
CA PRO A 76 -5.16 -4.11 -2.08
C PRO A 76 -5.31 -5.00 -0.84
N SER A 77 -6.04 -6.12 -0.96
CA SER A 77 -6.22 -7.11 0.11
C SER A 77 -4.92 -7.84 0.44
N ASP A 78 -4.12 -8.21 -0.57
CA ASP A 78 -2.83 -8.88 -0.34
C ASP A 78 -1.86 -7.95 0.41
N ARG A 79 -1.79 -6.68 0.03
CA ARG A 79 -0.94 -5.68 0.71
C ARG A 79 -1.40 -5.44 2.15
N LEU A 80 -2.71 -5.39 2.38
CA LEU A 80 -3.30 -5.29 3.71
C LEU A 80 -2.93 -6.50 4.57
N ASN A 81 -3.15 -7.71 4.06
CA ASN A 81 -2.88 -8.96 4.77
C ASN A 81 -1.39 -9.10 5.08
N LEU A 82 -0.51 -8.82 4.11
CA LEU A 82 0.94 -8.84 4.32
C LEU A 82 1.36 -7.93 5.48
N MET A 83 0.81 -6.72 5.53
CA MET A 83 1.11 -5.76 6.60
C MET A 83 0.57 -6.25 7.95
N HIS A 84 -0.67 -6.72 7.98
CA HIS A 84 -1.31 -7.26 9.18
C HIS A 84 -0.54 -8.45 9.75
N GLU A 85 -0.19 -9.42 8.90
CA GLU A 85 0.56 -10.61 9.29
C GLU A 85 1.97 -10.27 9.77
N ALA A 86 2.68 -9.36 9.10
CA ALA A 86 4.02 -8.95 9.53
C ALA A 86 4.01 -8.34 10.95
N PHE A 87 3.03 -7.49 11.26
CA PHE A 87 2.88 -6.96 12.62
C PHE A 87 2.43 -8.04 13.60
N ALA A 88 1.46 -8.89 13.25
CA ALA A 88 0.97 -9.96 14.11
C ALA A 88 2.08 -10.96 14.49
N LEU A 89 2.92 -11.37 13.53
CA LEU A 89 4.07 -12.22 13.79
C LEU A 89 5.09 -11.55 14.70
N SER A 90 5.29 -10.23 14.56
CA SER A 90 6.20 -9.48 15.43
C SER A 90 5.67 -9.38 16.86
N TRP A 91 4.36 -9.15 17.04
CA TRP A 91 3.69 -9.20 18.35
C TRP A 91 3.81 -10.58 19.00
N ALA A 92 3.74 -11.65 18.21
CA ALA A 92 3.93 -13.02 18.68
C ALA A 92 5.40 -13.38 18.95
N GLY A 93 6.34 -12.47 18.69
CA GLY A 93 7.78 -12.73 18.87
C GLY A 93 8.41 -13.62 17.80
N HIS A 94 7.70 -13.89 16.71
CA HIS A 94 8.18 -14.71 15.59
C HIS A 94 8.88 -13.90 14.48
N LEU A 95 8.84 -12.57 14.56
CA LEU A 95 9.46 -11.67 13.59
C LEU A 95 10.06 -10.44 14.28
N ASP A 96 11.23 -9.97 13.84
CA ASP A 96 11.82 -8.72 14.33
C ASP A 96 10.99 -7.52 13.81
N TYR A 97 10.60 -6.61 14.72
CA TYR A 97 9.84 -5.39 14.39
C TYR A 97 10.50 -4.50 13.33
N LYS A 98 11.83 -4.59 13.15
CA LYS A 98 12.52 -3.93 12.02
C LYS A 98 11.90 -4.30 10.68
N VAL A 99 11.35 -5.50 10.54
CA VAL A 99 10.71 -5.96 9.29
C VAL A 99 9.43 -5.18 9.00
N PRO A 100 8.34 -5.26 9.79
CA PRO A 100 7.13 -4.50 9.51
C PRO A 100 7.36 -2.98 9.54
N LEU A 101 8.23 -2.47 10.41
CA LEU A 101 8.57 -1.04 10.44
C LEU A 101 9.31 -0.59 9.16
N ASN A 102 10.14 -1.45 8.56
CA ASN A 102 10.73 -1.15 7.26
C ASN A 102 9.71 -1.28 6.12
N LEU A 103 8.73 -2.19 6.23
CA LEU A 103 7.62 -2.28 5.28
C LEU A 103 6.79 -0.99 5.28
N THR A 104 6.53 -0.35 6.42
CA THR A 104 5.72 0.90 6.45
C THR A 104 6.28 2.00 5.54
N LYS A 105 7.58 1.99 5.23
CA LYS A 105 8.19 2.93 4.27
C LYS A 105 7.56 2.90 2.89
N TYR A 106 6.78 1.89 2.50
CA TYR A 106 6.08 1.91 1.23
C TYR A 106 4.79 2.77 1.26
N LEU A 107 4.27 3.11 2.44
CA LEU A 107 2.96 3.75 2.59
C LEU A 107 2.82 5.09 1.86
N TRP A 108 3.89 5.83 1.63
CA TRP A 108 3.83 7.11 0.89
C TRP A 108 3.19 6.99 -0.50
N LYS A 109 3.24 5.79 -1.12
CA LYS A 109 2.57 5.48 -2.39
C LYS A 109 1.29 4.65 -2.26
N GLU A 110 0.89 4.26 -1.05
CA GLU A 110 -0.31 3.45 -0.82
C GLU A 110 -1.57 4.32 -0.92
N ARG A 111 -2.47 3.93 -1.83
CA ARG A 111 -3.75 4.63 -2.07
C ARG A 111 -4.95 3.89 -1.50
N TYR A 112 -4.79 2.64 -1.05
CA TYR A 112 -5.86 1.92 -0.38
C TYR A 112 -5.92 2.26 1.11
N HIS A 113 -7.01 2.92 1.53
CA HIS A 113 -7.24 3.34 2.92
C HIS A 113 -7.17 2.20 3.94
N GLY A 114 -7.49 0.96 3.53
CA GLY A 114 -7.49 -0.20 4.43
C GLY A 114 -6.11 -0.53 4.98
N VAL A 115 -5.06 -0.45 4.15
CA VAL A 115 -3.68 -0.68 4.60
C VAL A 115 -3.27 0.37 5.64
N TRP A 116 -3.52 1.64 5.34
CA TRP A 116 -3.24 2.74 6.27
C TRP A 116 -3.91 2.52 7.62
N THR A 117 -5.16 2.06 7.61
CA THR A 117 -5.93 1.77 8.83
C THR A 117 -5.25 0.70 9.69
N VAL A 118 -4.77 -0.39 9.07
CA VAL A 118 -4.01 -1.43 9.78
C VAL A 118 -2.75 -0.86 10.40
N VAL A 119 -1.90 -0.20 9.60
CA VAL A 119 -0.62 0.31 10.10
C VAL A 119 -0.79 1.32 11.23
N LEU A 120 -1.70 2.28 11.06
CA LEU A 120 -1.94 3.32 12.06
C LEU A 120 -2.49 2.72 13.37
N LYS A 121 -3.28 1.65 13.30
CA LYS A 121 -3.75 0.92 14.48
C LYS A 121 -2.58 0.27 15.22
N GLU A 122 -1.71 -0.45 14.51
CA GLU A 122 -0.55 -1.13 15.10
C GLU A 122 0.43 -0.12 15.74
N LEU A 123 0.75 0.96 15.03
CA LEU A 123 1.62 2.03 15.56
C LEU A 123 1.01 2.74 16.77
N LYS A 124 -0.31 2.95 16.78
CA LYS A 124 -1.02 3.50 17.94
C LYS A 124 -0.93 2.56 19.15
N GLN A 125 -1.04 1.25 18.93
CA GLN A 125 -0.90 0.26 19.99
C GLN A 125 0.53 0.24 20.56
N MET A 126 1.55 0.27 19.70
CA MET A 126 2.94 0.41 20.13
C MET A 126 3.15 1.67 20.97
N ARG A 127 2.68 2.82 20.48
CA ARG A 127 2.75 4.10 21.18
C ARG A 127 2.09 4.02 22.56
N TRP A 128 0.93 3.38 22.65
CA TRP A 128 0.21 3.22 23.92
C TRP A 128 0.99 2.38 24.94
N LEU A 129 1.62 1.29 24.50
CA LEU A 129 2.47 0.46 25.37
C LEU A 129 3.73 1.21 25.81
N LEU A 130 4.29 2.03 24.92
CA LEU A 130 5.52 2.79 25.13
C LEU A 130 5.29 4.20 25.69
N ARG A 131 4.07 4.53 26.13
CA ARG A 131 3.67 5.89 26.56
C ARG A 131 4.50 6.50 27.70
N GLY A 132 5.23 5.67 28.47
CA GLY A 132 6.14 6.13 29.52
C GLY A 132 7.49 6.64 28.97
N ASP A 133 7.83 6.27 27.75
CA ASP A 133 9.06 6.66 27.07
C ASP A 133 8.75 7.80 26.08
N LYS A 134 9.16 9.01 26.46
CA LYS A 134 8.93 10.23 25.67
C LYS A 134 9.68 10.21 24.34
N GLU A 135 10.84 9.56 24.29
CA GLU A 135 11.63 9.49 23.06
C GLU A 135 10.95 8.57 22.05
N MET A 136 10.48 7.41 22.51
CA MET A 136 9.72 6.48 21.66
C MET A 136 8.40 7.09 21.19
N ASP A 137 7.69 7.83 22.04
CA ASP A 137 6.48 8.56 21.66
C ASP A 137 6.76 9.54 20.50
N ARG A 138 7.82 10.33 20.64
CA ARG A 138 8.26 11.30 19.63
C ARG A 138 8.62 10.64 18.31
N ILE A 139 9.38 9.54 18.35
CA ILE A 139 9.80 8.80 17.15
C ILE A 139 8.59 8.24 16.39
N ILE A 140 7.60 7.67 17.08
CA ILE A 140 6.40 7.13 16.43
C ILE A 140 5.58 8.25 15.79
N LEU A 141 5.42 9.39 16.48
CA LEU A 141 4.75 10.57 15.93
C LEU A 141 5.46 11.08 14.66
N GLU A 142 6.78 11.21 14.70
CA GLU A 142 7.57 11.65 13.55
C GLU A 142 7.46 10.67 12.37
N LEU A 143 7.50 9.36 12.64
CA LEU A 143 7.30 8.34 11.62
C LEU A 143 5.95 8.52 10.92
N VAL A 144 4.84 8.57 11.68
CA VAL A 144 3.49 8.73 11.10
C VAL A 144 3.40 10.02 10.29
N ARG A 145 3.93 11.13 10.82
CA ARG A 145 3.94 12.44 10.14
C ARG A 145 4.73 12.41 8.84
N SER A 146 5.86 11.71 8.81
CA SER A 146 6.71 11.59 7.61
C SER A 146 6.02 10.76 6.53
N LEU A 147 5.41 9.64 6.91
CA LEU A 147 4.71 8.73 5.98
C LEU A 147 3.51 9.42 5.33
N SER A 148 2.71 10.17 6.10
CA SER A 148 1.49 10.80 5.60
C SER A 148 1.74 12.10 4.82
N ARG A 149 2.96 12.65 4.83
CA ARG A 149 3.26 14.01 4.37
C ARG A 149 2.83 14.28 2.92
N GLU A 150 3.24 13.42 1.99
CA GLU A 150 3.01 13.66 0.56
C GLU A 150 1.53 13.48 0.20
N LEU A 151 0.90 12.43 0.70
CA LEU A 151 -0.54 12.22 0.56
C LEU A 151 -1.37 13.33 1.20
N TYR A 152 -0.91 13.88 2.33
CA TYR A 152 -1.59 14.97 3.00
C TYR A 152 -1.63 16.21 2.09
N LYS A 153 -0.52 16.58 1.45
CA LYS A 153 -0.48 17.70 0.49
C LYS A 153 -1.37 17.44 -0.74
N GLU A 154 -1.39 16.20 -1.21
CA GLU A 154 -2.13 15.80 -2.41
C GLU A 154 -3.66 15.84 -2.19
N TYR A 155 -4.13 15.28 -1.09
CA TYR A 155 -5.57 15.02 -0.88
C TYR A 155 -6.26 15.97 0.09
N SER A 156 -5.57 16.69 0.97
CA SER A 156 -6.25 17.40 2.07
C SER A 156 -7.10 18.58 1.60
N TRP A 157 -8.25 18.75 2.27
CA TRP A 157 -9.15 19.91 2.12
C TRP A 157 -9.72 20.14 0.71
N LYS A 158 -9.73 19.09 -0.12
CA LYS A 158 -10.35 19.10 -1.45
C LYS A 158 -11.65 18.33 -1.44
N GLU A 159 -12.61 18.77 -2.25
CA GLU A 159 -13.78 17.95 -2.56
C GLU A 159 -13.37 16.87 -3.56
N LEU A 160 -13.63 15.60 -3.21
CA LEU A 160 -13.25 14.43 -4.01
C LEU A 160 -14.51 13.65 -4.37
N GLU A 161 -14.67 13.32 -5.64
CA GLU A 161 -15.82 12.57 -6.16
C GLU A 161 -15.70 11.06 -5.94
N ASP A 162 -14.48 10.51 -5.98
CA ASP A 162 -14.28 9.07 -5.77
C ASP A 162 -14.43 8.69 -4.29
N PHE A 163 -15.19 7.63 -4.04
CA PHE A 163 -15.47 7.14 -2.69
C PHE A 163 -14.22 6.59 -1.99
N SER A 164 -13.35 5.91 -2.73
CA SER A 164 -12.12 5.33 -2.17
C SER A 164 -11.12 6.43 -1.81
N GLU A 165 -11.01 7.45 -2.64
CA GLU A 165 -10.19 8.65 -2.38
C GLU A 165 -10.71 9.42 -1.17
N ARG A 166 -12.03 9.62 -1.02
CA ARG A 166 -12.60 10.24 0.20
C ARG A 166 -12.26 9.45 1.47
N ARG A 167 -12.27 8.11 1.41
CA ARG A 167 -11.88 7.26 2.55
C ARG A 167 -10.39 7.40 2.86
N LEU A 168 -9.54 7.44 1.83
CA LEU A 168 -8.11 7.69 2.00
C LEU A 168 -7.87 9.06 2.62
N GLN A 169 -8.45 10.13 2.05
CA GLN A 169 -8.34 11.50 2.54
C GLN A 169 -8.66 11.61 4.03
N LYS A 170 -9.81 11.07 4.49
CA LYS A 170 -10.17 11.06 5.91
C LYS A 170 -9.12 10.37 6.78
N THR A 171 -8.57 9.26 6.29
CA THR A 171 -7.54 8.49 7.00
C THR A 171 -6.24 9.28 7.11
N ILE A 172 -5.80 9.92 6.02
CA ILE A 172 -4.57 10.71 5.96
C ILE A 172 -4.66 11.98 6.78
N ILE A 173 -5.77 12.73 6.72
CA ILE A 173 -5.99 13.91 7.56
C ILE A 173 -5.93 13.51 9.04
N LYS A 174 -6.60 12.41 9.43
CA LYS A 174 -6.57 11.90 10.79
C LYS A 174 -5.14 11.53 11.23
N ALA A 175 -4.38 10.85 10.37
CA ALA A 175 -2.99 10.50 10.64
C ALA A 175 -2.11 11.74 10.83
N ALA A 176 -2.20 12.70 9.90
CA ALA A 176 -1.42 13.93 9.94
C ALA A 176 -1.71 14.75 11.20
N CYS A 177 -2.98 15.02 11.50
CA CYS A 177 -3.37 15.78 12.69
C CYS A 177 -3.00 15.05 14.00
N ALA A 178 -3.26 13.74 14.10
CA ALA A 178 -2.90 12.95 15.29
C ALA A 178 -1.38 12.84 15.51
N SER A 179 -0.60 13.06 14.44
CA SER A 179 0.86 13.14 14.49
C SER A 179 1.40 14.57 14.64
N GLU A 180 0.57 15.53 15.04
CA GLU A 180 0.96 16.94 15.31
C GLU A 180 1.50 17.70 14.08
N ASN A 181 0.99 17.37 12.89
CA ASN A 181 1.22 18.19 11.71
C ASN A 181 0.58 19.59 11.91
N GLN A 182 1.41 20.64 11.93
CA GLN A 182 0.98 22.00 12.24
C GLN A 182 -0.04 22.56 11.25
N ASP A 183 0.14 22.31 9.94
CA ASP A 183 -0.80 22.76 8.91
C ASP A 183 -2.19 22.11 9.09
N CYS A 184 -2.19 20.82 9.45
CA CYS A 184 -3.41 20.08 9.78
C CYS A 184 -4.11 20.65 11.01
N LEU A 185 -3.36 20.86 12.10
CA LEU A 185 -3.92 21.39 13.35
C LEU A 185 -4.49 22.80 13.17
N GLN A 186 -3.77 23.68 12.46
CA GLN A 186 -4.22 25.05 12.20
C GLN A 186 -5.45 25.09 11.31
N THR A 187 -5.46 24.32 10.22
CA THR A 187 -6.59 24.29 9.29
C THR A 187 -7.83 23.65 9.92
N ALA A 188 -7.65 22.54 10.64
CA ALA A 188 -8.75 21.90 11.38
C ALA A 188 -9.35 22.85 12.43
N SER A 189 -8.51 23.59 13.16
CA SER A 189 -8.97 24.57 14.14
C SER A 189 -9.79 25.70 13.49
N ARG A 190 -9.35 26.21 12.34
CA ARG A 190 -10.09 27.24 11.59
C ARG A 190 -11.47 26.73 11.14
N LEU A 191 -11.53 25.51 10.61
CA LEU A 191 -12.77 24.93 10.11
C LEU A 191 -13.78 24.60 11.23
N LEU A 192 -13.29 24.21 12.40
CA LEU A 192 -14.14 23.98 13.58
C LEU A 192 -14.75 25.25 14.17
N VAL A 193 -14.16 26.43 13.91
CA VAL A 193 -14.66 27.72 14.40
C VAL A 193 -15.70 28.34 13.44
N ILE A 194 -15.76 27.87 12.19
CA ILE A 194 -16.63 28.42 11.14
C ILE A 194 -17.92 27.58 10.94
N GLY A 195 -17.98 26.35 11.46
CA GLY A 195 -19.15 25.47 11.42
C GLY A 195 -19.90 25.40 12.73
#